data_AF-A0A418WQG6-F1
#
_entry.id   AF-A0A418WQG6-F1
#
_cell.length_a   1.000
_cell.length_b   1.000
_cell.length_c   1.000
_cell.angle_alpha   90.00
_cell.angle_beta   90.00
_cell.angle_gamma   90.00
#
_symmetry.space_group_name_H-M   'P 1'
#
loop_
_entity.id
_entity.type
_entity.pdbx_description
1 polymer ?
#
loop_
_entity_poly.entity_id
_entity_poly.type
_entity_poly.pdbx_seq_one_letter_code
_entity_poly.pdbx_strand_id
1 'polypeptide(L)'
;MVSAPQLSPEILQNIANQIAERLPISSELAAPGASGGLGESLRVALLPEDRLLTGSGALSERIVETGQWHHQIHSDNQVPTFARSIEAPDAPGAPAEVVEVVDSPLSEELNRAIAWADANVPQDGEAQVIMAPSHFFTGLWLYGPTIDAIIPASSASSIPGLAPETLVPADVFLEILARTPSVQGLGLRGDEEEPFEAGA
;
A
#
# COMPACT_ATOMS: atom_id res chain seq x y z
N MET A 1 -18.68 8.43 3.90
CA MET A 1 -17.57 8.81 3.02
C MET A 1 -16.28 8.30 3.62
N VAL A 2 -15.55 7.50 2.85
CA VAL A 2 -14.23 7.02 3.24
C VAL A 2 -13.23 8.16 3.06
N SER A 3 -12.36 8.38 4.03
CA SER A 3 -11.35 9.45 3.98
C SER A 3 -9.95 8.94 4.24
N ALA A 4 -8.97 9.50 3.54
CA ALA A 4 -7.58 9.38 3.93
C ALA A 4 -7.30 10.18 5.22
N PRO A 5 -6.31 9.77 6.03
CA PRO A 5 -5.81 10.59 7.12
C PRO A 5 -5.36 11.98 6.62
N GLN A 6 -5.76 13.04 7.32
CA GLN A 6 -5.43 14.42 6.94
C GLN A 6 -4.07 14.82 7.49
N LEU A 7 -3.10 15.04 6.59
CA LEU A 7 -1.79 15.61 6.94
C LEU A 7 -1.86 17.13 7.01
N SER A 8 -1.05 17.74 7.87
CA SER A 8 -0.98 19.20 7.94
C SER A 8 -0.37 19.78 6.66
N PRO A 9 -0.75 21.01 6.26
CA PRO A 9 -0.15 21.67 5.09
C PRO A 9 1.38 21.80 5.18
N GLU A 10 1.92 21.98 6.38
CA GLU A 10 3.36 22.06 6.62
C GLU A 10 4.06 20.72 6.32
N ILE A 11 3.47 19.61 6.77
CA ILE A 11 3.98 18.26 6.47
C ILE A 11 3.91 18.00 4.96
N LEU A 12 2.78 18.30 4.32
CA LEU A 12 2.62 18.12 2.87
C LEU A 12 3.63 18.93 2.08
N GLN A 13 3.89 20.19 2.46
CA GLN A 13 4.89 21.02 1.82
C GLN A 13 6.31 20.46 1.99
N ASN A 14 6.64 19.94 3.18
CA ASN A 14 7.92 19.29 3.42
C ASN A 14 8.10 18.06 2.52
N ILE A 15 7.10 17.18 2.47
CA ILE A 15 7.10 15.99 1.62
C ILE A 15 7.24 16.37 0.14
N ALA A 16 6.50 17.38 -0.34
CA ALA A 16 6.62 17.87 -1.71
C ALA A 16 8.04 18.34 -2.04
N ASN A 17 8.69 19.08 -1.14
CA ASN A 17 10.06 19.54 -1.35
C ASN A 17 11.03 18.35 -1.45
N GLN A 18 10.90 17.36 -0.56
CA GLN A 18 11.76 16.17 -0.58
C GLN A 18 11.56 15.31 -1.82
N ILE A 19 10.33 15.21 -2.32
CA ILE A 19 10.01 14.54 -3.59
C ILE A 19 10.70 15.26 -4.74
N ALA A 20 10.58 16.60 -4.81
CA ALA A 20 11.19 17.38 -5.88
C ALA A 20 12.72 17.19 -5.95
N GLU A 21 13.38 17.04 -4.80
CA GLU A 21 14.83 16.75 -4.72
C GLU A 21 15.20 15.34 -5.19
N ARG A 22 14.26 14.39 -5.16
CA ARG A 22 14.47 12.96 -5.42
C ARG A 22 13.88 12.48 -6.73
N LEU A 23 13.20 13.36 -7.49
CA LEU A 23 12.57 12.99 -8.75
C LEU A 23 13.59 12.36 -9.71
N PRO A 24 13.30 11.18 -10.29
CA PRO A 24 14.15 10.59 -11.31
C PRO A 24 14.32 11.55 -12.49
N ILE A 25 15.54 11.65 -13.04
CA ILE A 25 15.80 12.46 -14.24
C ILE A 25 14.95 12.00 -15.43
N SER A 26 14.61 10.69 -15.46
CA SER A 26 13.73 10.10 -16.48
C SER A 26 12.25 10.38 -16.26
N SER A 27 11.86 10.92 -15.11
CA SER A 27 10.46 11.21 -14.80
C SER A 27 9.99 12.37 -15.66
N GLU A 28 8.76 12.29 -16.16
CA GLU A 28 8.13 13.38 -16.91
C GLU A 28 8.00 14.65 -16.04
N LEU A 29 7.88 14.48 -14.72
CA LEU A 29 7.86 15.55 -13.74
C LEU A 29 9.19 16.31 -13.61
N ALA A 30 10.29 15.75 -14.11
CA ALA A 30 11.59 16.43 -14.15
C ALA A 30 11.76 17.32 -15.40
N ALA A 31 10.82 17.28 -16.36
CA ALA A 31 10.91 18.07 -17.57
C ALA A 31 10.73 19.58 -17.29
N PRO A 32 11.45 20.48 -18.01
CA PRO A 32 11.26 21.91 -17.84
C PRO A 32 9.81 22.35 -18.11
N GLY A 33 9.19 22.99 -17.11
CA GLY A 33 7.81 23.45 -17.19
C GLY A 33 6.77 22.38 -16.84
N ALA A 34 7.18 21.16 -16.47
CA ALA A 34 6.29 20.18 -15.88
C ALA A 34 5.70 20.71 -14.57
N SER A 35 4.43 20.42 -14.34
CA SER A 35 3.71 20.78 -13.12
C SER A 35 3.22 19.51 -12.45
N GLY A 36 3.72 19.26 -11.25
CA GLY A 36 3.29 18.15 -10.41
C GLY A 36 2.45 18.61 -9.23
N GLY A 37 1.59 17.74 -8.73
CA GLY A 37 0.82 17.95 -7.51
C GLY A 37 0.85 16.73 -6.60
N LEU A 38 0.85 16.94 -5.29
CA LEU A 38 0.60 15.85 -4.33
C LEU A 38 -0.89 15.54 -4.29
N GLY A 39 -1.21 14.27 -4.46
CA GLY A 39 -2.54 13.71 -4.31
C GLY A 39 -2.79 13.15 -2.92
N GLU A 40 -3.53 12.05 -2.87
CA GLU A 40 -3.83 11.33 -1.65
C GLU A 40 -2.55 10.82 -0.98
N SER A 41 -2.54 10.92 0.35
CA SER A 41 -1.50 10.38 1.21
C SER A 41 -2.12 9.35 2.15
N LEU A 42 -1.72 8.09 2.00
CA LEU A 42 -2.33 6.95 2.69
C LEU A 42 -1.27 6.22 3.53
N ARG A 43 -1.61 5.80 4.73
CA ARG A 43 -0.76 4.89 5.50
C ARG A 43 -0.68 3.52 4.83
N VAL A 44 0.42 2.82 5.11
CA VAL A 44 0.69 1.50 4.56
C VAL A 44 0.62 0.45 5.67
N ALA A 45 -0.28 -0.50 5.49
CA ALA A 45 -0.41 -1.69 6.30
C ALA A 45 0.18 -2.90 5.58
N LEU A 46 0.86 -3.76 6.34
CA LEU A 46 1.38 -5.03 5.87
C LEU A 46 0.49 -6.15 6.40
N LEU A 47 0.16 -7.15 5.57
CA LEU A 47 -0.38 -8.43 5.98
C LEU A 47 0.70 -9.51 5.79
N PRO A 48 1.46 -9.84 6.84
CA PRO A 48 2.46 -10.90 6.80
C PRO A 48 1.84 -12.29 6.58
N GLU A 49 2.59 -13.19 5.95
CA GLU A 49 2.14 -14.57 5.68
C GLU A 49 1.85 -15.35 6.97
N ASP A 50 2.70 -15.22 8.00
CA ASP A 50 2.50 -15.87 9.29
C ASP A 50 1.20 -15.40 9.95
N ARG A 51 0.87 -14.11 9.88
CA ARG A 51 -0.38 -13.53 10.39
C ARG A 51 -1.60 -13.92 9.57
N LEU A 52 -1.43 -14.12 8.26
CA LEU A 52 -2.48 -14.65 7.40
C LEU A 52 -2.81 -16.10 7.78
N LEU A 53 -1.81 -16.97 7.91
CA LEU A 53 -1.99 -18.41 8.10
C LEU A 53 -2.32 -18.82 9.54
N THR A 54 -1.69 -18.17 10.53
CA THR A 54 -1.84 -18.52 11.95
C THR A 54 -2.77 -17.58 12.71
N GLY A 55 -3.10 -16.43 12.11
CA GLY A 55 -4.01 -15.46 12.71
C GLY A 55 -5.42 -16.02 12.88
N SER A 56 -6.04 -15.64 13.99
CA SER A 56 -7.50 -15.71 14.18
C SER A 56 -8.04 -14.29 14.36
N GLY A 57 -9.33 -14.09 14.14
CA GLY A 57 -9.94 -12.77 14.29
C GLY A 57 -9.90 -11.89 13.04
N ALA A 58 -10.20 -10.61 13.23
CA ALA A 58 -10.44 -9.62 12.18
C ALA A 58 -9.14 -9.20 11.45
N LEU A 59 -9.27 -8.57 10.28
CA LEU A 59 -8.11 -8.13 9.51
C LEU A 59 -7.23 -7.12 10.28
N SER A 60 -7.85 -6.21 11.02
CA SER A 60 -7.16 -5.24 11.87
C SER A 60 -6.23 -5.86 12.92
N GLU A 61 -6.49 -7.11 13.33
CA GLU A 61 -5.67 -7.83 14.32
C GLU A 61 -4.52 -8.61 13.68
N ARG A 62 -4.51 -8.71 12.34
CA ARG A 62 -3.54 -9.47 11.55
C ARG A 62 -2.57 -8.58 10.78
N ILE A 63 -2.94 -7.33 10.54
CA ILE A 63 -2.05 -6.37 9.88
C ILE A 63 -0.98 -5.85 10.84
N VAL A 64 0.13 -5.42 10.25
CA VAL A 64 1.23 -4.74 10.92
C VAL A 64 1.32 -3.33 10.34
N GLU A 65 1.24 -2.32 11.19
CA GLU A 65 1.53 -0.94 10.78
C GLU A 65 3.01 -0.83 10.43
N THR A 66 3.30 -0.29 9.24
CA THR A 66 4.68 -0.22 8.74
C THR A 66 5.40 1.06 9.15
N GLY A 67 4.68 2.06 9.67
CA GLY A 67 5.18 3.43 9.81
C GLY A 67 5.51 4.09 8.46
N GLN A 68 5.04 3.53 7.34
CA GLN A 68 5.22 4.09 6.01
C GLN A 68 3.95 4.77 5.51
N TRP A 69 4.16 5.77 4.66
CA TRP A 69 3.12 6.47 3.93
C TRP A 69 3.35 6.32 2.43
N HIS A 70 2.24 6.28 1.70
CA HIS A 70 2.18 6.30 0.26
C HIS A 70 1.60 7.63 -0.20
N HIS A 71 2.30 8.30 -1.11
CA HIS A 71 1.87 9.59 -1.67
C HIS A 71 1.66 9.45 -3.17
N GLN A 72 0.44 9.73 -3.64
CA GLN A 72 0.16 9.85 -5.07
C GLN A 72 0.74 11.18 -5.59
N ILE A 73 1.35 11.14 -6.78
CA ILE A 73 1.90 12.34 -7.42
C ILE A 73 1.25 12.48 -8.79
N HIS A 74 0.49 13.56 -8.95
CA HIS A 74 -0.19 13.88 -10.20
C HIS A 74 0.72 14.64 -11.16
N SER A 75 0.60 14.34 -12.45
CA SER A 75 1.13 15.12 -13.57
C SER A 75 0.08 15.16 -14.67
N ASP A 76 -0.31 16.35 -15.14
CA ASP A 76 -1.25 16.51 -16.27
C ASP A 76 -2.52 15.62 -16.21
N ASN A 77 -3.16 15.55 -15.04
CA ASN A 77 -4.33 14.70 -14.72
C ASN A 77 -4.08 13.17 -14.72
N GLN A 78 -2.83 12.73 -14.83
CA GLN A 78 -2.42 11.35 -14.64
C GLN A 78 -1.71 11.19 -13.30
N VAL A 79 -1.54 9.95 -12.85
CA VAL A 79 -0.82 9.64 -11.60
C VAL A 79 0.26 8.59 -11.89
N PRO A 80 1.29 8.97 -12.66
CA PRO A 80 2.31 8.00 -13.10
C PRO A 80 3.30 7.65 -11.98
N THR A 81 3.42 8.51 -10.97
CA THR A 81 4.49 8.47 -9.97
C THR A 81 3.90 8.38 -8.57
N PHE A 82 4.56 7.63 -7.69
CA PHE A 82 4.29 7.67 -6.25
C PHE A 82 5.57 7.97 -5.48
N ALA A 83 5.41 8.41 -4.24
CA ALA A 83 6.49 8.44 -3.26
C ALA A 83 6.15 7.61 -2.01
N ARG A 84 7.17 7.07 -1.35
CA ARG A 84 7.06 6.54 0.02
C ARG A 84 7.82 7.42 0.98
N SER A 85 7.23 7.63 2.14
CA SER A 85 7.92 8.23 3.27
C SER A 85 7.78 7.36 4.51
N ILE A 86 8.67 7.59 5.46
CA ILE A 86 8.68 6.94 6.77
C ILE A 86 8.42 7.98 7.87
N GLU A 87 7.80 7.53 8.94
CA GLU A 87 7.60 8.33 10.14
C GLU A 87 8.93 8.51 10.90
N ALA A 88 9.10 9.67 11.55
CA ALA A 88 10.26 9.86 12.41
C ALA A 88 10.09 9.06 13.71
N PRO A 89 11.15 8.44 14.25
CA PRO A 89 11.07 7.66 15.49
C PRO A 89 10.51 8.45 16.69
N ASP A 90 10.72 9.77 16.71
CA ASP A 90 10.30 10.70 17.76
C ASP A 90 8.97 11.40 17.49
N ALA A 91 8.38 11.22 16.30
CA ALA A 91 7.09 11.78 15.92
C ALA A 91 6.24 10.75 15.15
N PRO A 92 5.76 9.68 15.83
CA PRO A 92 4.94 8.67 15.21
C PRO A 92 3.61 9.25 14.73
N GLY A 93 3.13 8.72 13.62
CA GLY A 93 1.86 9.06 13.00
C GLY A 93 1.90 10.18 11.96
N ALA A 94 3.07 10.74 11.66
CA ALA A 94 3.26 11.73 10.60
C ALA A 94 4.51 11.42 9.76
N PRO A 95 4.44 11.49 8.42
CA PRO A 95 5.57 11.24 7.56
C PRO A 95 6.64 12.32 7.76
N ALA A 96 7.89 11.90 7.82
CA ALA A 96 9.04 12.78 8.07
C ALA A 96 10.05 12.78 6.94
N GLU A 97 10.37 11.61 6.38
CA GLU A 97 11.41 11.44 5.38
C GLU A 97 10.91 10.66 4.16
N VAL A 98 11.06 11.24 2.97
CA VAL A 98 10.82 10.56 1.70
C VAL A 98 12.01 9.65 1.38
N VAL A 99 11.74 8.36 1.31
CA VAL A 99 12.74 7.30 1.07
C VAL A 99 12.70 6.75 -0.35
N GLU A 100 11.60 6.98 -1.07
CA GLU A 100 11.38 6.43 -2.40
C GLU A 100 10.54 7.39 -3.25
N VAL A 101 10.89 7.55 -4.52
CA VAL A 101 10.07 8.20 -5.57
C VAL A 101 10.21 7.37 -6.84
N VAL A 102 9.09 6.82 -7.33
CA VAL A 102 9.10 5.82 -8.41
C VAL A 102 7.95 6.04 -9.38
N ASP A 103 8.28 5.98 -10.68
CA ASP A 103 7.30 5.87 -11.76
C ASP A 103 6.83 4.40 -11.83
N SER A 104 5.53 4.17 -11.64
CA SER A 104 4.99 2.82 -11.52
C SER A 104 3.54 2.71 -12.00
N PRO A 105 3.19 1.63 -12.75
CA PRO A 105 1.79 1.32 -13.04
C PRO A 105 0.92 1.15 -11.78
N LEU A 106 1.54 0.80 -10.65
CA LEU A 106 0.84 0.67 -9.37
C LEU A 106 0.20 1.99 -8.92
N SER A 107 0.82 3.14 -9.23
CA SER A 107 0.28 4.47 -8.93
C SER A 107 -1.09 4.65 -9.58
N GLU A 108 -1.19 4.34 -10.87
CA GLU A 108 -2.45 4.43 -11.61
C GLU A 108 -3.49 3.41 -11.14
N GLU A 109 -3.06 2.19 -10.81
CA GLU A 109 -3.92 1.14 -10.25
C GLU A 109 -4.53 1.56 -8.91
N LEU A 110 -3.73 2.12 -8.02
CA LEU A 110 -4.20 2.67 -6.74
C LEU A 110 -5.10 3.89 -6.95
N ASN A 111 -4.74 4.81 -7.84
CA ASN A 111 -5.57 5.96 -8.16
C ASN A 111 -6.96 5.54 -8.68
N ARG A 112 -7.04 4.49 -9.51
CA ARG A 112 -8.33 3.92 -9.93
C ARG A 112 -9.11 3.34 -8.75
N ALA A 113 -8.45 2.60 -7.86
CA ALA A 113 -9.09 2.06 -6.67
C ALA A 113 -9.62 3.16 -5.73
N ILE A 114 -8.87 4.26 -5.56
CA ILE A 114 -9.28 5.43 -4.76
C ILE A 114 -10.51 6.08 -5.39
N ALA A 115 -10.44 6.42 -6.68
CA ALA A 115 -11.55 7.05 -7.40
C ALA A 115 -12.81 6.17 -7.40
N TRP A 116 -12.65 4.85 -7.50
CA TRP A 116 -13.75 3.91 -7.39
C TRP A 116 -14.36 3.91 -5.99
N ALA A 117 -13.52 3.91 -4.94
CA ALA A 117 -13.99 3.97 -3.55
C ALA A 117 -14.81 5.24 -3.28
N ASP A 118 -14.30 6.39 -3.72
CA ASP A 118 -14.97 7.69 -3.56
C ASP A 118 -16.36 7.72 -4.22
N ALA A 119 -16.50 7.05 -5.38
CA ALA A 119 -17.75 7.01 -6.12
C ALA A 119 -18.75 5.97 -5.59
N ASN A 120 -18.29 4.86 -5.01
CA ASN A 120 -19.13 3.67 -4.76
C ASN A 120 -19.29 3.30 -3.29
N VAL A 121 -18.49 3.85 -2.38
CA VAL A 121 -18.52 3.50 -0.95
C VAL A 121 -19.14 4.64 -0.13
N PRO A 122 -20.46 4.62 0.10
CA PRO A 122 -21.13 5.68 0.86
C PRO A 122 -20.80 5.67 2.36
N GLN A 123 -20.36 4.53 2.90
CA GLN A 123 -20.08 4.35 4.32
C GLN A 123 -18.95 5.27 4.80
N ASP A 124 -19.02 5.67 6.07
CA ASP A 124 -17.93 6.40 6.73
C ASP A 124 -16.83 5.41 7.14
N GLY A 125 -15.58 5.80 6.91
CA GLY A 125 -14.42 4.99 7.24
C GLY A 125 -13.11 5.68 6.87
N GLU A 126 -12.02 5.00 7.15
CA GLU A 126 -10.67 5.39 6.76
C GLU A 126 -10.13 4.43 5.71
N ALA A 127 -9.21 4.93 4.88
CA ALA A 127 -8.51 4.14 3.88
C ALA A 127 -7.02 4.02 4.20
N GLN A 128 -6.48 2.82 4.01
CA GLN A 128 -5.04 2.53 4.03
C GLN A 128 -4.65 1.72 2.80
N VAL A 129 -3.42 1.88 2.34
CA VAL A 129 -2.83 0.92 1.39
C VAL A 129 -2.50 -0.35 2.17
N ILE A 130 -3.05 -1.48 1.73
CA ILE A 130 -2.70 -2.80 2.29
C ILE A 130 -1.81 -3.56 1.29
N MET A 131 -0.77 -4.19 1.82
CA MET A 131 0.15 -5.03 1.05
C MET A 131 0.21 -6.44 1.64
N ALA A 132 0.11 -7.47 0.80
CA ALA A 132 0.43 -8.85 1.17
C ALA A 132 1.55 -9.37 0.24
N PRO A 133 2.83 -9.15 0.59
CA PRO A 133 3.96 -9.43 -0.30
C PRO A 133 4.08 -10.90 -0.72
N SER A 134 3.72 -11.84 0.16
CA SER A 134 3.69 -13.28 -0.14
C SER A 134 2.76 -13.62 -1.32
N HIS A 135 1.84 -12.73 -1.67
CA HIS A 135 0.87 -12.90 -2.75
C HIS A 135 1.03 -11.82 -3.84
N PHE A 136 2.09 -11.00 -3.77
CA PHE A 136 2.27 -9.79 -4.60
C PHE A 136 0.99 -8.95 -4.71
N PHE A 137 0.25 -8.84 -3.61
CA PHE A 137 -1.03 -8.14 -3.58
C PHE A 137 -0.84 -6.73 -3.03
N THR A 138 -1.47 -5.76 -3.70
CA THR A 138 -1.65 -4.40 -3.19
C THR A 138 -3.09 -3.95 -3.42
N GLY A 139 -3.68 -3.29 -2.44
CA GLY A 139 -5.05 -2.75 -2.53
C GLY A 139 -5.30 -1.66 -1.51
N LEU A 140 -6.56 -1.23 -1.43
CA LEU A 140 -7.04 -0.33 -0.38
C LEU A 140 -7.81 -1.12 0.66
N TRP A 141 -7.42 -0.99 1.92
CA TRP A 141 -8.19 -1.46 3.06
C TRP A 141 -9.03 -0.31 3.60
N LEU A 142 -10.35 -0.52 3.60
CA LEU A 142 -11.35 0.39 4.11
C LEU A 142 -11.83 -0.12 5.46
N TYR A 143 -11.65 0.66 6.52
CA TYR A 143 -12.05 0.26 7.87
C TYR A 143 -12.81 1.37 8.60
N GLY A 144 -13.74 0.98 9.45
CA GLY A 144 -14.56 1.89 10.24
C GLY A 144 -15.67 1.14 10.99
N PRO A 145 -16.58 1.86 11.67
CA PRO A 145 -17.64 1.24 12.47
C PRO A 145 -18.59 0.32 11.66
N THR A 146 -18.73 0.57 10.35
CA THR A 146 -19.67 -0.14 9.47
C THR A 146 -19.02 -0.71 8.22
N ILE A 147 -17.69 -0.62 8.09
CA ILE A 147 -16.96 -1.12 6.92
C ILE A 147 -15.67 -1.79 7.37
N ASP A 148 -15.41 -2.97 6.82
CA ASP A 148 -14.13 -3.67 6.90
C ASP A 148 -13.98 -4.48 5.60
N ALA A 149 -13.34 -3.86 4.62
CA ALA A 149 -13.32 -4.38 3.25
C ALA A 149 -12.07 -3.96 2.49
N ILE A 150 -11.73 -4.74 1.47
CA ILE A 150 -10.62 -4.51 0.57
C ILE A 150 -11.13 -4.14 -0.82
N ILE A 151 -10.50 -3.15 -1.43
CA ILE A 151 -10.59 -2.90 -2.87
C ILE A 151 -9.25 -3.30 -3.49
N PRO A 152 -9.19 -4.41 -4.26
CA PRO A 152 -7.98 -4.82 -4.97
C PRO A 152 -7.53 -3.73 -5.96
N ALA A 153 -6.23 -3.43 -5.96
CA ALA A 153 -5.62 -2.56 -6.98
C ALA A 153 -4.70 -3.35 -7.92
N SER A 154 -3.83 -4.19 -7.36
CA SER A 154 -2.81 -4.94 -8.11
C SER A 154 -2.55 -6.34 -7.53
N SER A 155 -2.29 -7.32 -8.41
CA SER A 155 -1.86 -8.67 -8.04
C SER A 155 -1.07 -9.34 -9.16
N ALA A 156 0.04 -10.04 -8.87
CA ALA A 156 0.92 -10.64 -9.89
C ALA A 156 0.27 -11.76 -10.73
N SER A 157 -0.76 -12.41 -10.21
CA SER A 157 -1.56 -13.41 -10.91
C SER A 157 -2.99 -13.17 -10.47
N SER A 158 -3.90 -12.84 -11.38
CA SER A 158 -5.31 -12.53 -11.08
C SER A 158 -5.88 -13.52 -10.07
N ILE A 159 -5.91 -13.13 -8.79
CA ILE A 159 -6.33 -14.01 -7.70
C ILE A 159 -7.85 -14.16 -7.85
N PRO A 160 -8.38 -15.39 -8.07
CA PRO A 160 -9.81 -15.56 -8.26
C PRO A 160 -10.60 -14.98 -7.08
N GLY A 161 -11.52 -14.07 -7.38
CA GLY A 161 -12.32 -13.37 -6.36
C GLY A 161 -11.76 -12.03 -5.89
N LEU A 162 -10.54 -11.64 -6.29
CA LEU A 162 -9.94 -10.33 -6.01
C LEU A 162 -9.76 -9.53 -7.31
N ALA A 163 -10.86 -9.32 -8.03
CA ALA A 163 -10.83 -8.46 -9.21
C ALA A 163 -10.67 -6.98 -8.80
N PRO A 164 -9.96 -6.16 -9.58
CA PRO A 164 -9.92 -4.71 -9.36
C PRO A 164 -11.32 -4.11 -9.30
N GLU A 165 -11.47 -2.99 -8.60
CA GLU A 165 -12.74 -2.24 -8.52
C GLU A 165 -13.91 -3.07 -7.98
N THR A 166 -13.60 -4.01 -7.08
CA THR A 166 -14.60 -4.77 -6.32
C THR A 166 -14.42 -4.53 -4.83
N LEU A 167 -15.53 -4.42 -4.09
CA LEU A 167 -15.51 -4.32 -2.65
C LEU A 167 -15.59 -5.73 -2.05
N VAL A 168 -14.48 -6.21 -1.51
CA VAL A 168 -14.35 -7.56 -0.94
C VAL A 168 -14.37 -7.46 0.58
N PRO A 169 -15.34 -8.07 1.30
CA PRO A 169 -15.31 -8.10 2.76
C PRO A 169 -13.98 -8.67 3.30
N ALA A 170 -13.47 -8.11 4.39
CA ALA A 170 -12.14 -8.44 4.88
C ALA A 170 -11.97 -9.92 5.28
N ASP A 171 -13.01 -10.55 5.82
CA ASP A 171 -13.06 -11.98 6.12
C ASP A 171 -12.96 -12.84 4.86
N VAL A 172 -13.73 -12.49 3.81
CA VAL A 172 -13.68 -13.15 2.50
C VAL A 172 -12.29 -12.98 1.86
N PHE A 173 -11.70 -11.78 1.94
CA PHE A 173 -10.35 -11.51 1.46
C PHE A 173 -9.31 -12.41 2.13
N LEU A 174 -9.36 -12.54 3.46
CA LEU A 174 -8.47 -13.42 4.23
C LEU A 174 -8.66 -14.89 3.82
N GLU A 175 -9.90 -15.35 3.64
CA GLU A 175 -10.17 -16.71 3.17
C GLU A 175 -9.59 -16.98 1.77
N ILE A 176 -9.71 -16.00 0.86
CA ILE A 176 -9.17 -16.11 -0.50
C ILE A 176 -7.64 -16.20 -0.46
N LEU A 177 -6.98 -15.29 0.28
CA LEU A 177 -5.51 -15.29 0.36
C LEU A 177 -4.98 -16.55 1.05
N ALA A 178 -5.62 -17.04 2.11
CA ALA A 178 -5.19 -18.24 2.82
C ALA A 178 -5.28 -19.52 1.95
N ARG A 179 -6.14 -19.53 0.93
CA ARG A 179 -6.27 -20.63 -0.04
C ARG A 179 -5.42 -20.44 -1.29
N THR A 180 -4.86 -19.25 -1.48
CA THR A 180 -4.01 -18.92 -2.62
C THR A 180 -2.56 -19.28 -2.28
N PRO A 181 -1.87 -20.10 -3.08
CA PRO A 181 -0.47 -20.41 -2.85
C PRO A 181 0.37 -19.14 -2.77
N SER A 182 1.20 -19.01 -1.73
CA SER A 182 2.17 -17.94 -1.64
C SER A 182 3.29 -18.14 -2.66
N VAL A 183 3.90 -17.02 -3.08
CA VAL A 183 5.06 -17.06 -3.95
C VAL A 183 6.30 -17.40 -3.12
N GLN A 184 6.87 -18.56 -3.40
CA GLN A 184 8.10 -19.02 -2.76
C GLN A 184 9.30 -18.17 -3.19
N GLY A 185 10.14 -17.79 -2.22
CA GLY A 185 11.41 -17.09 -2.48
C GLY A 185 11.52 -15.66 -1.93
N LEU A 186 10.45 -15.11 -1.34
CA LEU A 186 10.47 -13.80 -0.66
C LEU A 186 10.32 -13.88 0.87
N GLY A 187 10.16 -15.09 1.43
CA GLY A 187 10.22 -15.30 2.86
C GLY A 187 11.67 -15.36 3.34
N LEU A 188 12.02 -14.57 4.36
CA LEU A 188 13.18 -14.86 5.19
C LEU A 188 13.02 -16.30 5.69
N ARG A 189 13.77 -17.25 5.14
CA ARG A 189 13.98 -18.54 5.80
C ARG A 189 14.64 -18.23 7.13
N GLY A 190 13.86 -18.22 8.20
CA GLY A 190 14.41 -18.39 9.53
C GLY A 190 15.14 -19.72 9.57
N ASP A 191 16.43 -19.65 9.86
CA ASP A 191 17.33 -20.68 10.35
C ASP A 191 16.81 -22.13 10.33
N GLU A 192 16.98 -22.79 9.19
CA GLU A 192 17.25 -24.23 9.17
C GLU A 192 18.56 -24.42 8.39
N GLU A 193 19.68 -24.16 9.07
CA GLU A 193 20.94 -24.80 8.71
C GLU A 193 20.75 -26.30 8.91
N GLU A 194 20.39 -27.03 7.84
CA GLU A 194 20.63 -28.46 7.84
C GLU A 194 22.15 -28.69 7.95
N PRO A 195 22.63 -29.45 8.96
CA PRO A 195 24.04 -29.77 9.04
C PRO A 195 24.41 -30.60 7.82
N PHE A 196 25.33 -30.06 7.02
CA PHE A 196 25.99 -30.78 5.95
C PHE A 196 26.68 -32.01 6.56
N GLU A 197 26.06 -33.19 6.48
CA GLU A 197 26.72 -34.43 6.82
C GLU A 197 27.85 -34.66 5.80
N ALA A 198 29.08 -34.40 6.23
CA ALA A 198 30.28 -34.79 5.53
C ALA A 198 30.32 -36.32 5.52
N GLY A 199 30.03 -36.91 4.35
CA GLY A 199 30.18 -38.33 4.09
C GLY A 199 31.60 -38.80 4.39
N ALA A 200 31.68 -39.96 5.03
CA ALA A 200 32.89 -40.73 5.31
C ALA A 200 33.46 -41.41 4.07
#